data_AF-A0A951PNF6-F1
#
_entry.id   AF-A0A951PNF6-F1
#
_cell.length_a   1.000
_cell.length_b   1.000
_cell.length_c   1.000
_cell.angle_alpha   90.00
_cell.angle_beta   90.00
_cell.angle_gamma   90.00
#
_symmetry.space_group_name_H-M   'P 1'
#
loop_
_entity.id
_entity.type
_entity.pdbx_description
1 polymer ?
#
loop_
_entity_poly.entity_id
_entity_poly.type
_entity_poly.pdbx_seq_one_letter_code
_entity_poly.pdbx_strand_id
1 'polypeptide(L)'
;MIYQRFLKNLPAPVQMLMRPMWFFSIGLHGLLLLIPIPPQPEPEPASNPKKKAVKVTQLPPPPSPPSPQPSPSVQLPKPSPSVQPTLPPPIQPFPRLRQTPPLIVQPSPRVQPPQPSPVVDPITPTPTPSTPVASSTPVPSPTPTPLETPSPSPTPSPEPTPSPSPDEPFADFPHVDGVQPGCNNSLGCWQTADTQWRTVSENLKQNLEAQGYVVKKLELADDTGRSAYQVSKDGETKYYLNLLSIRQGTVYLLTKEQLTPEELNSAVAP
;
A
#
# COMPACT_ATOMS: atom_id res chain seq x y z
N MET A 1 -17.51 -22.38 19.69
CA MET A 1 -17.23 -23.48 20.66
C MET A 1 -15.74 -23.86 20.76
N ILE A 2 -14.78 -23.03 20.32
CA ILE A 2 -13.34 -23.36 20.37
C ILE A 2 -12.69 -22.85 21.68
N TYR A 3 -13.23 -21.78 22.27
CA TYR A 3 -12.69 -21.13 23.46
C TYR A 3 -12.78 -21.99 24.75
N GLN A 4 -13.79 -22.85 24.87
CA GLN A 4 -13.96 -23.68 26.07
C GLN A 4 -12.96 -24.85 26.19
N ARG A 5 -12.30 -25.25 25.10
CA ARG A 5 -11.30 -26.32 25.14
C ARG A 5 -9.90 -25.82 25.51
N PHE A 6 -9.60 -24.55 25.28
CA PHE A 6 -8.27 -23.99 25.53
C PHE A 6 -8.03 -23.67 27.02
N LEU A 7 -9.07 -23.24 27.73
CA LEU A 7 -8.99 -22.90 29.17
C LEU A 7 -8.79 -24.10 30.10
N LYS A 8 -9.02 -25.34 29.62
CA LYS A 8 -8.95 -26.56 30.44
C LYS A 8 -7.55 -27.18 30.54
N ASN A 9 -6.60 -26.74 29.72
CA ASN A 9 -5.25 -27.33 29.63
C ASN A 9 -4.15 -26.47 30.28
N LEU A 10 -4.50 -25.41 31.02
CA LEU A 10 -3.52 -24.58 31.71
C LEU A 10 -3.06 -25.23 33.02
N PRO A 11 -1.75 -25.19 33.37
CA PRO A 11 -1.23 -25.76 34.60
C PRO A 11 -1.90 -25.13 35.84
N ALA A 12 -2.16 -25.95 36.86
CA ALA A 12 -2.95 -25.60 38.05
C ALA A 12 -2.65 -24.22 38.71
N PRO A 13 -1.39 -23.76 38.86
CA PRO A 13 -1.13 -22.44 39.46
C PRO A 13 -1.64 -21.27 38.60
N VAL A 14 -1.74 -21.43 37.28
CA VAL A 14 -2.19 -20.36 36.36
C VAL A 14 -3.72 -20.23 36.38
N GLN A 15 -4.44 -21.34 36.51
CA GLN A 15 -5.90 -21.31 36.65
C GLN A 15 -6.36 -20.61 37.94
N MET A 16 -5.54 -20.73 39.01
CA MET A 16 -5.83 -20.08 40.29
C MET A 16 -5.67 -18.56 40.25
N LEU A 17 -4.82 -18.03 39.34
CA LEU A 17 -4.57 -16.59 39.19
C LEU A 17 -5.55 -15.90 38.22
N MET A 18 -6.06 -16.61 37.22
CA MET A 18 -6.99 -16.03 36.23
C MET A 18 -8.41 -15.82 36.74
N ARG A 19 -8.89 -16.66 37.66
CA ARG A 19 -10.23 -16.50 38.26
C ARG A 19 -10.44 -15.16 38.98
N PRO A 20 -9.53 -14.67 39.85
CA PRO A 20 -9.74 -13.39 40.52
C PRO A 20 -9.66 -12.19 39.56
N MET A 21 -8.77 -12.20 38.54
CA MET A 21 -8.64 -11.07 37.60
C MET A 21 -9.94 -10.78 36.82
N TRP A 22 -10.71 -11.81 36.47
CA TRP A 22 -11.99 -11.62 35.78
C TRP A 22 -13.00 -10.85 36.64
N PHE A 23 -13.06 -11.13 37.95
CA PHE A 23 -13.91 -10.38 38.88
C PHE A 23 -13.44 -8.95 39.07
N PHE A 24 -12.13 -8.68 39.09
CA PHE A 24 -11.59 -7.32 39.12
C PHE A 24 -12.00 -6.52 37.88
N SER A 25 -11.94 -7.11 36.70
CA SER A 25 -12.35 -6.45 35.45
C SER A 25 -13.85 -6.11 35.45
N ILE A 26 -14.70 -7.01 35.92
CA ILE A 26 -16.15 -6.76 36.02
C ILE A 26 -16.45 -5.71 37.09
N GLY A 27 -15.76 -5.76 38.23
CA GLY A 27 -15.88 -4.75 39.29
C GLY A 27 -15.50 -3.35 38.80
N LEU A 28 -14.41 -3.22 38.05
CA LEU A 28 -13.97 -1.94 37.49
C LEU A 28 -14.98 -1.38 36.47
N HIS A 29 -15.53 -2.23 35.59
CA HIS A 29 -16.56 -1.81 34.64
C HIS A 29 -17.87 -1.44 35.33
N GLY A 30 -18.27 -2.17 36.38
CA GLY A 30 -19.45 -1.83 37.18
C GLY A 30 -19.30 -0.49 37.91
N LEU A 31 -18.11 -0.19 38.43
CA LEU A 31 -17.81 1.09 39.06
C LEU A 31 -17.86 2.25 38.04
N LEU A 32 -17.38 2.03 36.81
CA LEU A 32 -17.40 3.04 35.75
C LEU A 32 -18.83 3.43 35.33
N LEU A 33 -19.76 2.47 35.37
CA LEU A 33 -21.18 2.70 35.09
C LEU A 33 -21.93 3.41 36.23
N LEU A 34 -21.38 3.42 37.43
CA LEU A 34 -21.92 4.18 38.57
C LEU A 34 -21.48 5.65 38.56
N ILE A 35 -20.55 6.03 37.67
CA ILE A 35 -20.17 7.43 37.52
C ILE A 35 -21.32 8.15 36.82
N PRO A 36 -21.98 9.13 37.47
CA PRO A 36 -23.05 9.89 36.84
C PRO A 36 -22.49 10.61 35.63
N ILE A 37 -23.06 10.30 34.45
CA ILE A 37 -22.73 10.99 33.21
C ILE A 37 -23.09 12.47 33.42
N PRO A 38 -22.13 13.40 33.28
CA PRO A 38 -22.45 14.82 33.37
C PRO A 38 -23.53 15.15 32.34
N PRO A 39 -24.55 15.95 32.70
CA PRO A 39 -25.61 16.31 31.76
C PRO A 39 -24.98 16.90 30.51
N GLN A 40 -25.27 16.27 29.37
CA GLN A 40 -24.93 16.79 28.05
C GLN A 40 -25.55 18.20 27.96
N PRO A 41 -24.80 19.21 27.48
CA PRO A 41 -25.40 20.49 27.14
C PRO A 41 -26.49 20.21 26.10
N GLU A 42 -27.73 20.44 26.51
CA GLU A 42 -28.91 20.35 25.67
C GLU A 42 -28.67 21.20 24.42
N PRO A 43 -28.84 20.65 23.19
CA PRO A 43 -28.70 21.45 21.99
C PRO A 43 -29.78 22.54 22.03
N GLU A 44 -29.33 23.79 22.20
CA GLU A 44 -30.21 24.95 22.14
C GLU A 44 -31.08 24.85 20.86
N PRO A 45 -32.40 25.07 20.97
CA PRO A 45 -33.27 25.08 19.81
C PRO A 45 -32.80 26.18 18.87
N ALA A 46 -32.54 25.80 17.62
CA ALA A 46 -32.07 26.65 16.54
C ALA A 46 -32.75 28.03 16.56
N SER A 47 -32.08 29.02 17.15
CA SER A 47 -32.49 30.40 17.02
C SER A 47 -32.14 30.83 15.59
N ASN A 48 -33.15 30.72 14.73
CA ASN A 48 -33.37 31.44 13.48
C ASN A 48 -32.30 32.51 13.21
N PRO A 49 -31.44 32.36 12.18
CA PRO A 49 -30.48 33.40 11.85
C PRO A 49 -31.27 34.61 11.35
N LYS A 50 -31.42 35.60 12.25
CA LYS A 50 -31.72 36.98 11.87
C LYS A 50 -30.79 37.32 10.71
N LYS A 51 -31.39 37.55 9.55
CA LYS A 51 -30.77 38.04 8.32
C LYS A 51 -29.78 39.15 8.69
N LYS A 52 -28.50 38.80 8.80
CA LYS A 52 -27.43 39.80 8.76
C LYS A 52 -27.50 40.35 7.35
N ALA A 53 -27.92 41.60 7.22
CA ALA A 53 -27.80 42.33 5.98
C ALA A 53 -26.35 42.21 5.53
N VAL A 54 -26.14 41.44 4.47
CA VAL A 54 -24.88 41.37 3.75
C VAL A 54 -24.66 42.77 3.21
N LYS A 55 -23.77 43.53 3.84
CA LYS A 55 -23.23 44.74 3.24
C LYS A 55 -22.36 44.24 2.10
N VAL A 56 -22.93 44.22 0.90
CA VAL A 56 -22.22 44.00 -0.35
C VAL A 56 -21.18 45.11 -0.44
N THR A 57 -19.95 44.80 -0.03
CA THR A 57 -18.78 45.59 -0.43
C THR A 57 -18.69 45.43 -1.93
N GLN A 58 -19.19 46.42 -2.67
CA GLN A 58 -18.93 46.54 -4.09
C GLN A 58 -17.42 46.61 -4.26
N LEU A 59 -16.84 45.63 -4.96
CA LEU A 59 -15.48 45.78 -5.46
C LEU A 59 -15.48 46.98 -6.42
N PRO A 60 -14.52 47.91 -6.30
CA PRO A 60 -14.35 48.97 -7.28
C PRO A 60 -14.11 48.34 -8.68
N PRO A 61 -14.62 48.96 -9.75
CA PRO A 61 -14.38 48.48 -11.11
C PRO A 61 -12.87 48.42 -11.39
N PRO A 62 -12.41 47.44 -12.19
CA PRO A 62 -11.01 47.35 -12.56
C PRO A 62 -10.58 48.65 -13.28
N PRO A 63 -9.38 49.18 -12.99
CA PRO A 63 -8.88 50.35 -13.69
C PRO A 63 -8.76 50.04 -15.20
N SER A 64 -9.23 50.98 -16.03
CA SER A 64 -9.13 50.91 -17.48
C SER A 64 -7.70 50.60 -17.93
N PRO A 65 -7.50 49.78 -18.99
CA PRO A 65 -6.17 49.52 -19.51
C PRO A 65 -5.52 50.82 -20.01
N PRO A 66 -4.24 51.07 -19.71
CA PRO A 66 -3.55 52.25 -20.21
C PRO A 66 -3.41 52.19 -21.74
N SER A 67 -3.66 53.32 -22.41
CA SER A 67 -3.36 53.51 -23.83
C SER A 67 -1.90 53.14 -24.14
N PRO A 68 -1.62 52.57 -25.33
CA PRO A 68 -0.27 52.19 -25.72
C PRO A 68 0.63 53.42 -25.84
N GLN A 69 1.55 53.56 -24.89
CA GLN A 69 2.63 54.54 -24.94
C GLN A 69 3.75 54.00 -25.85
N PRO A 70 4.41 54.84 -26.69
CA PRO A 70 5.42 54.39 -27.63
C PRO A 70 6.62 53.73 -26.93
N SER A 71 7.11 52.65 -27.53
CA SER A 71 8.21 51.80 -27.09
C SER A 71 9.46 52.61 -26.69
N PRO A 72 10.08 52.35 -25.53
CA PRO A 72 11.43 52.80 -25.26
C PRO A 72 12.42 51.94 -26.04
N SER A 73 13.40 52.60 -26.67
CA SER A 73 14.52 51.97 -27.37
C SER A 73 15.25 50.98 -26.47
N VAL A 74 15.44 49.77 -26.99
CA VAL A 74 16.28 48.71 -26.44
C VAL A 74 17.70 49.24 -26.26
N GLN A 75 18.13 49.43 -25.00
CA GLN A 75 19.56 49.52 -24.70
C GLN A 75 20.14 48.12 -24.66
N LEU A 76 21.08 47.89 -25.57
CA LEU A 76 21.86 46.66 -25.73
C LEU A 76 22.63 46.35 -24.43
N PRO A 77 22.52 45.15 -23.84
CA PRO A 77 23.33 44.78 -22.68
C PRO A 77 24.81 44.72 -23.06
N LYS A 78 25.64 45.35 -22.24
CA LYS A 78 27.11 45.34 -22.29
C LYS A 78 27.62 43.89 -22.18
N PRO A 79 28.59 43.46 -23.01
CA PRO A 79 29.09 42.08 -22.95
C PRO A 79 29.79 41.80 -21.61
N SER A 80 29.32 40.75 -20.94
CA SER A 80 29.89 40.20 -19.71
C SER A 80 31.28 39.57 -19.99
N PRO A 81 32.26 39.66 -19.08
CA PRO A 81 33.60 39.13 -19.30
C PRO A 81 33.59 37.60 -19.46
N SER A 82 34.37 37.14 -20.43
CA SER A 82 34.61 35.74 -20.78
C SER A 82 35.11 34.95 -19.56
N VAL A 83 34.32 33.98 -19.11
CA VAL A 83 34.73 33.01 -18.10
C VAL A 83 35.63 31.97 -18.77
N GLN A 84 36.87 31.91 -18.32
CA GLN A 84 37.86 30.92 -18.74
C GLN A 84 37.38 29.49 -18.39
N PRO A 85 37.58 28.48 -19.27
CA PRO A 85 37.28 27.10 -18.94
C PRO A 85 38.19 26.64 -17.80
N THR A 86 37.61 26.33 -16.64
CA THR A 86 38.33 25.70 -15.55
C THR A 86 38.52 24.22 -15.90
N LEU A 87 39.78 23.78 -16.00
CA LEU A 87 40.15 22.38 -16.21
C LEU A 87 39.51 21.48 -15.14
N PRO A 88 38.94 20.32 -15.51
CA PRO A 88 38.41 19.38 -14.54
C PRO A 88 39.54 18.83 -13.63
N PRO A 89 39.24 18.55 -12.35
CA PRO A 89 40.21 18.00 -11.43
C PRO A 89 40.68 16.59 -11.85
N PRO A 90 41.89 16.16 -11.45
CA PRO A 90 42.42 14.86 -11.79
C PRO A 90 41.57 13.74 -11.19
N ILE A 91 41.18 12.79 -12.04
CA ILE A 91 40.42 11.59 -11.69
C ILE A 91 41.20 10.79 -10.64
N GLN A 92 40.66 10.69 -9.43
CA GLN A 92 41.20 9.79 -8.42
C GLN A 92 40.92 8.33 -8.80
N PRO A 93 41.87 7.40 -8.62
CA PRO A 93 41.63 5.99 -8.86
C PRO A 93 40.60 5.44 -7.88
N PHE A 94 39.48 4.94 -8.41
CA PHE A 94 38.45 4.26 -7.63
C PHE A 94 39.04 3.08 -6.83
N PRO A 95 38.60 2.87 -5.57
CA PRO A 95 38.99 1.69 -4.81
C PRO A 95 38.44 0.43 -5.50
N ARG A 96 39.35 -0.51 -5.79
CA ARG A 96 39.07 -1.81 -6.38
C ARG A 96 38.13 -2.58 -5.46
N LEU A 97 36.87 -2.76 -5.88
CA LEU A 97 35.91 -3.64 -5.21
C LEU A 97 36.54 -5.02 -5.00
N ARG A 98 36.65 -5.43 -3.74
CA ARG A 98 37.04 -6.79 -3.36
C ARG A 98 36.01 -7.74 -3.97
N GLN A 99 36.46 -8.58 -4.91
CA GLN A 99 35.68 -9.70 -5.40
C GLN A 99 35.37 -10.61 -4.21
N THR A 100 34.10 -10.72 -3.84
CA THR A 100 33.63 -11.73 -2.90
C THR A 100 33.82 -13.12 -3.54
N PRO A 101 34.27 -14.12 -2.78
CA PRO A 101 34.33 -15.50 -3.27
C PRO A 101 32.96 -15.96 -3.76
N PRO A 102 32.87 -16.77 -4.82
CA PRO A 102 31.60 -17.34 -5.24
C PRO A 102 31.06 -18.22 -4.11
N LEU A 103 29.82 -17.92 -3.70
CA LEU A 103 29.06 -18.77 -2.80
C LEU A 103 28.90 -20.13 -3.48
N ILE A 104 29.46 -21.18 -2.87
CA ILE A 104 29.26 -22.56 -3.31
C ILE A 104 27.75 -22.83 -3.22
N VAL A 105 27.09 -22.93 -4.37
CA VAL A 105 25.70 -23.37 -4.47
C VAL A 105 25.65 -24.82 -4.04
N GLN A 106 25.17 -25.05 -2.82
CA GLN A 106 24.84 -26.38 -2.34
C GLN A 106 23.63 -26.88 -3.15
N PRO A 107 23.70 -28.06 -3.81
CA PRO A 107 22.58 -28.57 -4.60
C PRO A 107 21.38 -28.84 -3.70
N SER A 108 20.24 -28.21 -4.01
CA SER A 108 18.96 -28.43 -3.35
C SER A 108 18.56 -29.91 -3.35
N PRO A 109 17.93 -30.42 -2.29
CA PRO A 109 17.39 -31.77 -2.26
C PRO A 109 16.37 -31.96 -3.39
N ARG A 110 16.58 -32.99 -4.21
CA ARG A 110 15.67 -33.41 -5.28
C ARG A 110 14.32 -33.80 -4.65
N VAL A 111 13.30 -32.96 -4.83
CA VAL A 111 11.91 -33.30 -4.51
C VAL A 111 11.52 -34.49 -5.39
N GLN A 112 11.33 -35.66 -4.77
CA GLN A 112 10.74 -36.81 -5.46
C GLN A 112 9.30 -36.48 -5.83
N PRO A 113 8.84 -36.81 -7.06
CA PRO A 113 7.42 -36.73 -7.38
C PRO A 113 6.63 -37.68 -6.46
N PRO A 114 5.41 -37.30 -6.06
CA PRO A 114 4.58 -38.14 -5.20
C PRO A 114 4.28 -39.47 -5.90
N GLN A 115 4.63 -40.56 -5.22
CA GLN A 115 4.28 -41.92 -5.60
C GLN A 115 2.75 -42.08 -5.61
N PRO A 116 2.13 -42.57 -6.70
CA PRO A 116 0.69 -42.78 -6.74
C PRO A 116 0.29 -43.89 -5.76
N SER A 117 -0.71 -43.60 -4.93
CA SER A 117 -1.35 -44.55 -4.02
C SER A 117 -1.97 -45.74 -4.78
N PRO A 118 -1.98 -46.95 -4.19
CA PRO A 118 -2.63 -48.11 -4.80
C PRO A 118 -4.14 -47.92 -4.85
N VAL A 119 -4.71 -47.97 -6.05
CA VAL A 119 -6.16 -48.03 -6.28
C VAL A 119 -6.64 -49.41 -5.86
N VAL A 120 -7.64 -49.44 -4.97
CA VAL A 120 -8.36 -50.67 -4.58
C VAL A 120 -9.45 -50.92 -5.61
N ASP A 121 -9.30 -52.00 -6.38
CA ASP A 121 -10.32 -52.50 -7.31
C ASP A 121 -11.50 -53.14 -6.55
N PRO A 122 -12.76 -52.81 -6.90
CA PRO A 122 -13.90 -53.68 -6.63
C PRO A 122 -14.14 -54.69 -7.77
N ILE A 123 -14.35 -55.92 -7.34
CA ILE A 123 -14.69 -57.15 -8.09
C ILE A 123 -15.90 -57.03 -9.05
N THR A 124 -15.66 -57.50 -10.30
CA THR A 124 -16.49 -58.30 -11.26
C THR A 124 -18.03 -58.17 -11.29
N PRO A 125 -18.67 -58.24 -12.49
CA PRO A 125 -18.89 -59.54 -13.13
C PRO A 125 -18.66 -59.62 -14.66
N THR A 126 -18.26 -60.85 -15.03
CA THR A 126 -18.17 -61.54 -16.33
C THR A 126 -19.10 -61.09 -17.47
N PRO A 127 -18.55 -60.98 -18.70
CA PRO A 127 -19.29 -61.38 -19.90
C PRO A 127 -18.64 -62.53 -20.71
N THR A 128 -19.54 -63.25 -21.35
CA THR A 128 -19.52 -64.47 -22.20
C THR A 128 -18.48 -64.51 -23.34
N PRO A 129 -17.98 -65.70 -23.74
CA PRO A 129 -17.03 -65.84 -24.85
C PRO A 129 -17.71 -65.76 -26.23
N SER A 130 -17.23 -64.85 -27.08
CA SER A 130 -17.62 -64.75 -28.49
C SER A 130 -16.39 -64.90 -29.40
N THR A 131 -16.44 -65.97 -30.19
CA THR A 131 -15.82 -66.32 -31.48
C THR A 131 -14.78 -65.35 -32.09
N PRO A 132 -13.57 -65.83 -32.48
CA PRO A 132 -12.62 -65.03 -33.24
C PRO A 132 -13.00 -65.00 -34.74
N VAL A 133 -13.28 -63.81 -35.27
CA VAL A 133 -13.42 -63.58 -36.72
C VAL A 133 -12.16 -62.87 -37.23
N ALA A 134 -11.76 -63.26 -38.43
CA ALA A 134 -10.46 -63.06 -39.02
C ALA A 134 -9.99 -61.60 -39.16
N SER A 135 -8.67 -61.50 -39.03
CA SER A 135 -7.77 -60.40 -39.35
C SER A 135 -8.05 -59.70 -40.69
N SER A 136 -8.16 -58.38 -40.63
CA SER A 136 -7.78 -57.50 -41.73
C SER A 136 -6.87 -56.41 -41.17
N THR A 137 -5.61 -56.45 -41.58
CA THR A 137 -4.56 -55.50 -41.19
C THR A 137 -4.83 -54.15 -41.87
N PRO A 138 -5.12 -53.06 -41.14
CA PRO A 138 -5.19 -51.74 -41.77
C PRO A 138 -3.78 -51.23 -42.08
N VAL A 139 -3.61 -50.75 -43.31
CA VAL A 139 -2.41 -50.10 -43.84
C VAL A 139 -2.04 -48.89 -42.97
N PRO A 140 -0.75 -48.68 -42.62
CA PRO A 140 -0.34 -47.53 -41.81
C PRO A 140 -0.64 -46.21 -42.54
N SER A 141 -1.42 -45.35 -41.88
CA SER A 141 -1.69 -43.98 -42.30
C SER A 141 -0.43 -43.11 -42.15
N PRO A 142 -0.13 -42.20 -43.08
CA PRO A 142 1.05 -41.34 -42.99
C PRO A 142 0.96 -40.43 -41.76
N THR A 143 2.01 -40.45 -40.94
CA THR A 143 2.20 -39.60 -39.77
C THR A 143 2.22 -38.12 -40.21
N PRO A 144 1.39 -37.24 -39.62
CA PRO A 144 1.43 -35.82 -39.95
C PRO A 144 2.77 -35.22 -39.48
N THR A 145 3.44 -34.53 -40.41
CA THR A 145 4.64 -33.74 -40.14
C THR A 145 4.32 -32.66 -39.09
N PRO A 146 5.11 -32.53 -38.00
CA PRO A 146 4.88 -31.50 -37.01
C PRO A 146 5.03 -30.11 -37.64
N LEU A 147 3.98 -29.30 -37.51
CA LEU A 147 3.97 -27.91 -37.95
C LEU A 147 4.82 -27.09 -36.96
N GLU A 148 5.82 -26.38 -37.47
CA GLU A 148 6.67 -25.51 -36.65
C GLU A 148 5.82 -24.48 -35.93
N THR A 149 5.89 -24.51 -34.60
CA THR A 149 5.19 -23.55 -33.74
C THR A 149 5.96 -22.23 -33.81
N PRO A 150 5.32 -21.10 -34.19
CA PRO A 150 6.02 -19.83 -34.27
C PRO A 150 6.57 -19.44 -32.90
N SER A 151 7.86 -19.11 -32.86
CA SER A 151 8.57 -18.64 -31.67
C SER A 151 7.84 -17.45 -31.06
N PRO A 152 7.64 -17.40 -29.72
CA PRO A 152 7.00 -16.26 -29.09
C PRO A 152 7.78 -14.98 -29.35
N SER A 153 7.07 -13.97 -29.83
CA SER A 153 7.59 -12.61 -30.01
C SER A 153 8.09 -12.07 -28.66
N PRO A 154 9.23 -11.38 -28.60
CA PRO A 154 9.73 -10.80 -27.36
C PRO A 154 8.68 -9.85 -26.77
N THR A 155 8.31 -10.11 -25.52
CA THR A 155 7.45 -9.24 -24.73
C THR A 155 8.13 -7.86 -24.61
N PRO A 156 7.44 -6.75 -24.90
CA PRO A 156 8.04 -5.43 -24.76
C PRO A 156 8.53 -5.24 -23.33
N SER A 157 9.78 -4.76 -23.21
CA SER A 157 10.37 -4.39 -21.93
C SER A 157 9.45 -3.37 -21.23
N PRO A 158 9.18 -3.50 -19.93
CA PRO A 158 8.41 -2.50 -19.21
C PRO A 158 9.10 -1.14 -19.37
N GLU A 159 8.31 -0.15 -19.79
CA GLU A 159 8.75 1.24 -19.89
C GLU A 159 9.20 1.69 -18.49
N PRO A 160 10.36 2.37 -18.36
CA PRO A 160 10.82 2.85 -17.07
C PRO A 160 9.77 3.77 -16.46
N THR A 161 9.27 3.40 -15.29
CA THR A 161 8.39 4.24 -14.48
C THR A 161 9.07 5.60 -14.28
N PRO A 162 8.38 6.73 -14.56
CA PRO A 162 8.99 8.05 -14.47
C PRO A 162 9.53 8.28 -13.05
N SER A 163 10.77 8.79 -12.98
CA SER A 163 11.36 9.26 -11.74
C SER A 163 10.46 10.36 -11.15
N PRO A 164 10.16 10.34 -9.83
CA PRO A 164 9.34 11.37 -9.21
C PRO A 164 9.95 12.74 -9.45
N SER A 165 9.12 13.69 -9.88
CA SER A 165 9.55 15.05 -10.16
C SER A 165 9.85 15.76 -8.84
N PRO A 166 10.91 16.59 -8.72
CA PRO A 166 11.26 17.28 -7.46
C PRO A 166 10.16 18.19 -6.87
N ASP A 167 9.12 18.51 -7.66
CA ASP A 167 7.95 19.29 -7.23
C ASP A 167 6.79 18.42 -6.70
N GLU A 168 6.93 17.10 -6.61
CA GLU A 168 5.91 16.27 -6.00
C GLU A 168 5.91 16.51 -4.49
N PRO A 169 4.79 17.01 -3.91
CA PRO A 169 4.62 16.89 -2.47
C PRO A 169 4.78 15.39 -2.19
N PHE A 170 5.54 15.01 -1.17
CA PHE A 170 5.75 13.63 -0.75
C PHE A 170 6.87 12.80 -1.42
N ALA A 171 7.69 13.36 -2.33
CA ALA A 171 8.82 12.62 -2.91
C ALA A 171 9.84 12.11 -1.86
N ASP A 172 10.03 12.87 -0.78
CA ASP A 172 10.90 12.51 0.35
C ASP A 172 10.17 11.73 1.47
N PHE A 173 8.92 11.30 1.25
CA PHE A 173 8.17 10.58 2.26
C PHE A 173 8.75 9.17 2.42
N PRO A 174 9.05 8.71 3.64
CA PRO A 174 9.62 7.39 3.81
C PRO A 174 8.63 6.28 3.49
N HIS A 175 9.15 5.22 2.89
CA HIS A 175 8.37 4.08 2.44
C HIS A 175 8.87 2.80 3.09
N VAL A 176 7.99 1.80 3.14
CA VAL A 176 8.39 0.44 3.49
C VAL A 176 8.99 -0.25 2.27
N ASP A 177 9.83 -1.27 2.48
CA ASP A 177 10.49 -1.97 1.38
C ASP A 177 9.47 -2.65 0.44
N GLY A 178 9.79 -2.71 -0.85
CA GLY A 178 8.96 -3.39 -1.85
C GLY A 178 7.69 -2.65 -2.27
N VAL A 179 7.55 -1.38 -1.86
CA VAL A 179 6.42 -0.54 -2.24
C VAL A 179 6.45 -0.16 -3.72
N GLN A 180 5.28 -0.15 -4.36
CA GLN A 180 5.08 0.41 -5.69
C GLN A 180 4.40 1.78 -5.57
N PRO A 181 4.96 2.84 -6.21
CA PRO A 181 4.32 4.14 -6.30
C PRO A 181 3.13 4.10 -7.28
N GLY A 182 2.11 4.90 -6.99
CA GLY A 182 0.98 5.13 -7.89
C GLY A 182 -0.06 4.01 -7.88
N CYS A 183 -0.90 3.96 -6.82
CA CYS A 183 -2.12 3.17 -6.89
C CYS A 183 -3.08 3.83 -7.89
N ASN A 184 -3.29 3.22 -9.05
CA ASN A 184 -4.20 3.69 -10.10
C ASN A 184 -3.96 5.16 -10.50
N ASN A 185 -2.69 5.55 -10.66
CA ASN A 185 -2.26 6.90 -11.01
C ASN A 185 -2.55 8.00 -9.96
N SER A 186 -2.88 7.63 -8.72
CA SER A 186 -3.04 8.60 -7.63
C SER A 186 -1.68 9.05 -7.07
N LEU A 187 -1.43 10.36 -7.15
CA LEU A 187 -0.27 11.00 -6.51
C LEU A 187 -0.34 10.83 -4.98
N GLY A 188 0.80 10.53 -4.37
CA GLY A 188 0.85 10.28 -2.92
C GLY A 188 0.20 8.95 -2.49
N CYS A 189 -0.01 8.02 -3.42
CA CYS A 189 -0.50 6.68 -3.14
C CYS A 189 0.57 5.63 -3.38
N TRP A 190 0.67 4.69 -2.45
CA TRP A 190 1.64 3.60 -2.48
C TRP A 190 1.02 2.29 -2.05
N GLN A 191 1.51 1.18 -2.62
CA GLN A 191 1.01 -0.16 -2.32
C GLN A 191 2.15 -1.11 -2.00
N THR A 192 1.94 -1.96 -1.00
CA THR A 192 2.75 -3.17 -0.71
C THR A 192 1.88 -4.42 -0.85
N ALA A 193 2.51 -5.55 -1.18
CA ALA A 193 1.89 -6.88 -1.19
C ALA A 193 1.57 -7.41 0.22
N ASP A 194 2.10 -6.77 1.27
CA ASP A 194 1.81 -7.16 2.66
C ASP A 194 0.33 -6.99 2.98
N THR A 195 -0.31 -8.09 3.36
CA THR A 195 -1.73 -8.11 3.75
C THR A 195 -1.94 -7.72 5.22
N GLN A 196 -0.87 -7.68 6.01
CA GLN A 196 -0.90 -7.27 7.41
C GLN A 196 -0.78 -5.75 7.55
N TRP A 197 -1.87 -5.05 7.25
CA TRP A 197 -1.90 -3.57 7.28
C TRP A 197 -1.46 -2.98 8.64
N ARG A 198 -1.69 -3.69 9.76
CA ARG A 198 -1.24 -3.24 11.09
C ARG A 198 0.28 -3.21 11.21
N THR A 199 0.95 -4.22 10.68
CA THR A 199 2.41 -4.30 10.67
C THR A 199 3.00 -3.22 9.78
N VAL A 200 2.42 -3.01 8.59
CA VAL A 200 2.79 -1.92 7.68
C VAL A 200 2.64 -0.57 8.38
N SER A 201 1.52 -0.39 9.08
CA SER A 201 1.22 0.84 9.80
C SER A 201 2.24 1.15 10.91
N GLU A 202 2.59 0.17 11.74
CA GLU A 202 3.57 0.37 12.81
C GLU A 202 4.98 0.60 12.27
N ASN A 203 5.39 -0.11 11.22
CA ASN A 203 6.68 0.13 10.56
C ASN A 203 6.76 1.54 9.97
N LEU A 204 5.69 1.97 9.29
CA LEU A 204 5.63 3.30 8.71
C LEU A 204 5.65 4.38 9.79
N LYS A 205 4.91 4.20 10.89
CA LYS A 205 4.96 5.09 12.06
C LYS A 205 6.38 5.20 12.62
N GLN A 206 7.05 4.09 12.86
CA GLN A 206 8.41 4.08 13.41
C GLN A 206 9.41 4.76 12.47
N ASN A 207 9.33 4.49 11.16
CA ASN A 207 10.20 5.10 10.16
C ASN A 207 10.00 6.63 10.08
N LEU A 208 8.75 7.08 10.19
CA LEU A 208 8.41 8.51 10.22
C LEU A 208 8.95 9.19 11.48
N GLU A 209 8.72 8.61 12.65
CA GLU A 209 9.22 9.13 13.93
C GLU A 209 10.76 9.19 13.94
N ALA A 210 11.43 8.17 13.39
CA ALA A 210 12.89 8.15 13.25
C ALA A 210 13.45 9.26 12.36
N GLN A 211 12.63 9.81 11.46
CA GLN A 211 12.98 10.90 10.56
C GLN A 211 12.51 12.28 11.06
N GLY A 212 12.07 12.35 12.32
CA GLY A 212 11.66 13.59 12.98
C GLY A 212 10.21 14.01 12.68
N TYR A 213 9.39 13.14 12.10
CA TYR A 213 7.96 13.40 11.97
C TYR A 213 7.25 13.14 13.29
N VAL A 214 6.30 14.01 13.62
CA VAL A 214 5.31 13.77 14.67
C VAL A 214 4.13 13.03 14.06
N VAL A 215 3.85 11.83 14.54
CA VAL A 215 2.75 10.98 14.07
C VAL A 215 1.68 10.85 15.15
N LYS A 216 0.46 11.31 14.88
CA LYS A 216 -0.68 11.20 15.78
C LYS A 216 -1.74 10.30 15.15
N LYS A 217 -2.08 9.19 15.81
CA LYS A 217 -3.17 8.32 15.36
C LYS A 217 -4.52 9.06 15.44
N LEU A 218 -5.33 8.93 14.39
CA LEU A 218 -6.71 9.37 14.39
C LEU A 218 -7.60 8.21 14.84
N GLU A 219 -8.47 8.50 15.80
CA GLU A 219 -9.53 7.58 16.20
C GLU A 219 -10.57 7.51 15.09
N LEU A 220 -10.71 6.34 14.48
CA LEU A 220 -11.70 6.06 13.44
C LEU A 220 -12.90 5.35 14.08
N ALA A 221 -14.11 5.60 13.55
CA ALA A 221 -15.31 4.89 14.00
C ALA A 221 -15.18 3.36 13.82
N ASP A 222 -14.50 2.94 12.76
CA ASP A 222 -14.11 1.54 12.52
C ASP A 222 -12.66 1.48 12.07
N ASP A 223 -11.86 0.65 12.72
CA ASP A 223 -10.45 0.37 12.38
C ASP A 223 -10.30 -0.96 11.60
N THR A 224 -11.41 -1.58 11.20
CA THR A 224 -11.38 -2.87 10.52
C THR A 224 -10.79 -2.71 9.13
N GLY A 225 -9.52 -3.10 8.99
CA GLY A 225 -8.82 -3.03 7.71
C GLY A 225 -8.27 -1.65 7.35
N ARG A 226 -8.30 -0.68 8.27
CA ARG A 226 -7.81 0.68 7.98
C ARG A 226 -7.27 1.40 9.21
N SER A 227 -6.40 2.37 8.97
CA SER A 227 -5.94 3.33 9.98
C SER A 227 -5.63 4.67 9.36
N ALA A 228 -5.79 5.74 10.14
CA ALA A 228 -5.43 7.09 9.73
C ALA A 228 -4.51 7.72 10.76
N TYR A 229 -3.55 8.50 10.28
CA TYR A 229 -2.60 9.24 11.10
C TYR A 229 -2.46 10.66 10.59
N GLN A 230 -2.33 11.61 11.51
CA GLN A 230 -1.86 12.95 11.20
C GLN A 230 -0.34 12.95 11.35
N VAL A 231 0.34 13.39 10.31
CA VAL A 231 1.80 13.39 10.21
C VAL A 231 2.24 14.83 10.02
N SER A 232 3.22 15.30 10.79
CA SER A 232 3.78 16.64 10.63
C SER A 232 5.29 16.67 10.82
N LYS A 233 5.97 17.45 9.97
CA LYS A 233 7.42 17.71 10.06
C LYS A 233 7.63 19.19 10.39
N ASP A 234 8.55 19.46 11.30
CA ASP A 234 8.96 20.83 11.65
C ASP A 234 7.81 21.75 12.12
N GLY A 235 6.71 21.17 12.61
CA GLY A 235 5.58 21.90 13.21
C GLY A 235 4.63 22.62 12.26
N GLU A 236 4.95 22.73 10.96
CA GLU A 236 4.16 23.55 10.02
C GLU A 236 3.24 22.75 9.10
N THR A 237 3.72 21.69 8.45
CA THR A 237 2.90 20.99 7.44
C THR A 237 2.24 19.74 8.03
N LYS A 238 0.90 19.75 8.06
CA LYS A 238 0.08 18.60 8.47
C LYS A 238 -0.38 17.82 7.25
N TYR A 239 -0.15 16.52 7.27
CA TYR A 239 -0.64 15.57 6.29
C TYR A 239 -1.48 14.49 6.99
N TYR A 240 -2.35 13.85 6.23
CA TYR A 240 -3.14 12.72 6.65
C TYR A 240 -2.67 11.49 5.89
N LEU A 241 -2.10 10.55 6.63
CA LEU A 241 -1.68 9.25 6.14
C LEU A 241 -2.82 8.26 6.39
N ASN A 242 -3.40 7.76 5.32
CA ASN A 242 -4.53 6.84 5.34
C ASN A 242 -4.06 5.48 4.85
N LEU A 243 -4.22 4.43 5.65
CA LEU A 243 -3.89 3.06 5.28
C LEU A 243 -5.16 2.25 5.11
N LEU A 244 -5.22 1.45 4.05
CA LEU A 244 -6.32 0.56 3.73
C LEU A 244 -5.78 -0.83 3.34
N SER A 245 -6.37 -1.86 3.91
CA SER A 245 -6.18 -3.23 3.50
C SER A 245 -7.09 -3.54 2.31
N ILE A 246 -6.48 -3.96 1.20
CA ILE A 246 -7.16 -4.39 -0.02
C ILE A 246 -6.85 -5.86 -0.31
N ARG A 247 -7.56 -6.47 -1.26
CA ARG A 247 -7.36 -7.89 -1.61
C ARG A 247 -5.94 -8.23 -2.05
N GLN A 248 -5.21 -7.26 -2.58
CA GLN A 248 -3.87 -7.43 -3.14
C GLN A 248 -2.75 -6.92 -2.20
N GLY A 249 -3.07 -6.55 -0.96
CA GLY A 249 -2.09 -6.08 0.03
C GLY A 249 -2.57 -4.87 0.81
N THR A 250 -1.65 -3.96 1.13
CA THR A 250 -1.94 -2.73 1.89
C THR A 250 -1.59 -1.52 1.04
N VAL A 251 -2.54 -0.60 0.94
CA VAL A 251 -2.36 0.70 0.30
C VAL A 251 -2.23 1.75 1.38
N TYR A 252 -1.36 2.73 1.17
CA TYR A 252 -1.35 3.95 1.95
C TYR A 252 -1.34 5.18 1.05
N LEU A 253 -2.14 6.18 1.46
CA LEU A 253 -2.41 7.40 0.74
C LEU A 253 -2.13 8.60 1.64
N LEU A 254 -1.28 9.51 1.18
CA LEU A 254 -0.90 10.72 1.90
C LEU A 254 -1.59 11.94 1.27
N THR A 255 -2.34 12.67 2.09
CA THR A 255 -3.17 13.79 1.64
C THR A 255 -3.02 15.02 2.53
N LYS A 256 -3.37 16.21 2.01
CA LYS A 256 -3.37 17.46 2.80
C LYS A 256 -4.61 17.59 3.69
N GLU A 257 -5.69 16.92 3.33
CA GLU A 257 -6.97 16.91 4.05
C GLU A 257 -7.31 15.49 4.50
N GLN A 258 -8.11 15.37 5.55
CA GLN A 258 -8.56 14.08 6.05
C GLN A 258 -9.64 13.54 5.09
N LEU A 259 -9.44 12.34 4.55
CA LEU A 259 -10.43 11.70 3.71
C LEU A 259 -11.48 11.00 4.56
N THR A 260 -12.71 11.05 4.08
CA THR A 260 -13.78 10.15 4.52
C THR A 260 -13.50 8.71 4.06
N PRO A 261 -14.10 7.71 4.72
CA PRO A 261 -14.06 6.32 4.26
C PRO A 261 -14.40 6.13 2.78
N GLU A 262 -15.41 6.84 2.30
CA GLU A 262 -15.92 6.76 0.93
C GLU A 262 -14.92 7.34 -0.08
N GLU A 263 -14.32 8.48 0.23
CA GLU A 263 -13.29 9.09 -0.59
C GLU A 263 -12.03 8.23 -0.63
N LEU A 264 -11.62 7.66 0.51
CA LEU A 264 -10.46 6.78 0.58
C LEU A 264 -10.64 5.53 -0.28
N ASN A 265 -11.81 4.88 -0.19
CA ASN A 265 -12.13 3.71 -1.01
C ASN A 265 -12.18 4.06 -2.50
N SER A 266 -12.64 5.27 -2.84
CA SER A 266 -12.69 5.74 -4.23
C SER A 266 -11.29 6.07 -4.78
N ALA A 267 -10.41 6.61 -3.95
CA ALA A 267 -9.03 6.97 -4.34
C ALA A 267 -8.13 5.77 -4.62
N VAL A 268 -8.47 4.61 -4.04
CA VAL A 268 -7.68 3.36 -4.14
C VAL A 268 -8.39 2.27 -4.95
N ALA A 269 -9.59 2.56 -5.47
CA ALA A 269 -10.32 1.66 -6.36
C ALA A 269 -9.62 1.56 -7.72
N PRO A 270 -9.53 0.36 -8.33
CA PRO A 270 -8.99 0.14 -9.67
C PRO A 270 -9.84 0.77 -10.77
#